data_AF-A0A351Y9P5-F1
#
_entry.id   AF-A0A351Y9P5-F1
#
_cell.length_a   1.000
_cell.length_b   1.000
_cell.length_c   1.000
_cell.angle_alpha   90.00
_cell.angle_beta   90.00
_cell.angle_gamma   90.00
#
_symmetry.space_group_name_H-M   'P 1'
#
loop_
_entity.id
_entity.type
_entity.pdbx_description
1 polymer ?
#
loop_
_entity_poly.entity_id
_entity_poly.type
_entity_poly.pdbx_seq_one_letter_code
_entity_poly.pdbx_strand_id
1 'polypeptide(L)'
;MKKSGRVLLLGLSAFACMGLTGGVLAQKALESPALVRAETSSAKLEFTKACGGNGVDTQKNEWIITSDSAESNFDSDKGVHYGTKKAEVSYIEATCTSIIGTISKIVVNCSANSTGTPKVKAEVGGVAFGSEQTITDSNAAYTFEGSASGELVVTVFKDKTQKALYLKSIEVFFSSGSGSSSSSSSSESSESSTTSSSSSAELATFKKVMSNDELVDGSYLIVCDKEKAIFNGSLNALDVANNFKTGNIDGNSISLSLEDAKSWSFFIDEGENGDYSIKSSSGFYIGQTSDANGLKTDASAISNTISINADGADVVSGGAHLRYNAASDQERFRYYKSSSYDRQMPISLYLVSSDEYQPVKEDLEFADALLTILECDATGNTAPSKDDWNGIATTYFDPLSTEAKEYFKKAAANLEGSDIEKAMAKYDYIIAKYGTDNYTDYIGRGVEKIAQSRSLVASEKDNNILAIVSICVFAGTVITAGLFFALKKKKA
;
A
#
# COMPACT_ATOMS: atom_id res chain seq x y z
N MET A 1 15.20 12.66 83.65
CA MET A 1 13.72 12.75 83.52
C MET A 1 13.38 13.42 82.20
N LYS A 2 12.19 13.14 81.62
CA LYS A 2 11.43 13.89 80.57
C LYS A 2 12.21 14.66 79.45
N LYS A 3 11.94 14.24 78.18
CA LYS A 3 11.51 15.03 76.97
C LYS A 3 12.27 16.34 76.59
N SER A 4 12.43 16.81 75.35
CA SER A 4 12.34 16.33 73.94
C SER A 4 12.71 17.54 73.03
N GLY A 5 13.17 17.48 71.76
CA GLY A 5 13.55 16.37 70.87
C GLY A 5 12.92 16.54 69.45
N ARG A 6 13.74 16.45 68.37
CA ARG A 6 13.49 16.80 66.93
C ARG A 6 13.51 18.32 66.64
N VAL A 7 13.91 18.85 65.47
CA VAL A 7 14.45 18.34 64.17
C VAL A 7 15.26 19.52 63.53
N LEU A 8 16.16 19.45 62.53
CA LEU A 8 16.45 18.49 61.44
C LEU A 8 17.97 18.20 61.31
N LEU A 9 18.41 17.77 60.12
CA LEU A 9 19.78 17.55 59.62
C LEU A 9 20.14 18.65 58.58
N LEU A 10 21.39 19.15 58.54
CA LEU A 10 22.49 18.86 57.59
C LEU A 10 22.22 19.15 56.09
N GLY A 11 23.18 19.69 55.32
CA GLY A 11 24.49 20.26 55.68
C GLY A 11 25.63 19.98 54.68
N LEU A 12 26.65 20.87 54.68
CA LEU A 12 28.04 20.72 54.18
C LEU A 12 28.24 20.33 52.68
N SER A 13 28.89 21.11 51.81
CA SER A 13 30.28 21.67 51.77
C SER A 13 31.38 20.66 51.39
N ALA A 14 32.50 20.97 50.73
CA ALA A 14 32.95 22.11 49.88
C ALA A 14 34.42 21.82 49.42
N PHE A 15 35.02 22.71 48.59
CA PHE A 15 36.42 22.70 48.09
C PHE A 15 36.75 21.54 47.10
N ALA A 16 37.31 21.75 45.89
CA ALA A 16 38.58 22.39 45.44
C ALA A 16 39.81 21.45 45.60
N CYS A 17 40.86 21.46 44.75
CA CYS A 17 41.28 22.44 43.72
C CYS A 17 42.23 21.80 42.65
N MET A 18 42.64 22.57 41.63
CA MET A 18 43.86 22.44 40.78
C MET A 18 44.14 21.17 39.92
N GLY A 19 44.45 21.39 38.63
CA GLY A 19 45.86 21.24 38.19
C GLY A 19 46.33 20.09 37.26
N LEU A 20 46.16 20.26 35.94
CA LEU A 20 47.16 19.98 34.87
C LEU A 20 47.68 18.56 34.52
N THR A 21 48.06 18.44 33.23
CA THR A 21 48.91 17.41 32.55
C THR A 21 48.41 15.96 32.36
N GLY A 22 47.91 15.70 31.15
CA GLY A 22 48.46 14.71 30.19
C GLY A 22 48.62 13.23 30.58
N GLY A 23 47.76 12.37 30.02
CA GLY A 23 47.97 10.92 29.97
C GLY A 23 46.88 10.23 29.12
N VAL A 24 47.27 9.34 28.19
CA VAL A 24 46.30 8.63 27.32
C VAL A 24 45.71 7.45 28.06
N LEU A 25 44.38 7.43 28.20
CA LEU A 25 43.59 6.22 28.39
C LEU A 25 42.48 6.17 27.33
N ALA A 26 42.55 5.19 26.45
CA ALA A 26 41.55 4.98 25.41
C ALA A 26 40.29 4.36 26.02
N GLN A 27 39.44 5.19 26.63
CA GLN A 27 38.14 4.77 27.12
C GLN A 27 37.19 4.56 25.94
N LYS A 28 37.25 3.35 25.36
CA LYS A 28 36.39 2.90 24.25
C LYS A 28 34.93 3.03 24.70
N ALA A 29 34.24 4.04 24.18
CA ALA A 29 32.84 4.25 24.47
C ALA A 29 32.02 3.03 24.03
N LEU A 30 31.01 2.66 24.81
CA LEU A 30 29.92 1.85 24.29
C LEU A 30 29.10 2.77 23.37
N GLU A 31 29.30 2.61 22.07
CA GLU A 31 28.30 3.04 21.11
C GLU A 31 27.07 2.15 21.32
N SER A 32 26.02 2.72 21.90
CA SER A 32 24.69 2.11 21.84
C SER A 32 24.33 1.85 20.38
N PRO A 33 23.67 0.74 20.03
CA PRO A 33 23.21 0.52 18.67
C PRO A 33 22.34 1.70 18.24
N ALA A 34 22.75 2.36 17.15
CA ALA A 34 22.06 3.54 16.67
C ALA A 34 20.62 3.15 16.27
N LEU A 35 19.63 3.92 16.74
CA LEU A 35 18.32 3.89 16.10
C LEU A 35 18.52 4.25 14.64
N VAL A 36 18.16 3.33 13.74
CA VAL A 36 18.03 3.63 12.31
C VAL A 36 16.84 4.58 12.17
N ARG A 37 17.12 5.88 12.22
CA ARG A 37 16.16 6.89 11.80
C ARG A 37 15.90 6.68 10.31
N ALA A 38 14.64 6.56 9.92
CA ALA A 38 14.26 6.76 8.54
C ALA A 38 14.70 8.17 8.11
N GLU A 39 15.58 8.26 7.10
CA GLU A 39 16.10 9.55 6.66
C GLU A 39 14.98 10.38 6.02
N THR A 40 14.62 11.47 6.68
CA THR A 40 13.55 12.36 6.24
C THR A 40 14.13 13.36 5.24
N SER A 41 13.89 13.12 3.96
CA SER A 41 14.23 14.04 2.88
C SER A 41 13.30 15.25 2.89
N SER A 42 13.77 16.39 2.38
CA SER A 42 12.88 17.50 2.02
C SER A 42 13.16 18.05 0.63
N ALA A 43 12.12 18.60 0.01
CA ALA A 43 12.17 19.34 -1.24
C ALA A 43 11.49 20.69 -1.06
N LYS A 44 12.16 21.78 -1.48
CA LYS A 44 11.65 23.14 -1.35
C LYS A 44 11.53 23.82 -2.72
N LEU A 45 10.29 24.07 -3.15
CA LEU A 45 9.99 25.01 -4.23
C LEU A 45 10.05 26.43 -3.66
N GLU A 46 10.79 27.35 -4.28
CA GLU A 46 10.88 28.74 -3.84
C GLU A 46 10.94 29.71 -5.02
N PHE A 47 9.98 30.63 -5.10
CA PHE A 47 9.91 31.61 -6.17
C PHE A 47 10.83 32.80 -5.90
N THR A 48 11.72 33.09 -6.85
CA THR A 48 12.69 34.19 -6.83
C THR A 48 12.49 35.19 -7.97
N LYS A 49 11.51 34.92 -8.84
CA LYS A 49 11.11 35.65 -10.04
C LYS A 49 9.72 35.15 -10.47
N ALA A 50 9.17 35.72 -11.54
CA ALA A 50 7.96 35.19 -12.17
C ALA A 50 8.18 33.75 -12.67
N CYS A 51 7.16 32.90 -12.55
CA CYS A 51 7.26 31.46 -12.79
C CYS A 51 6.87 31.05 -14.23
N GLY A 52 6.02 31.82 -14.92
CA GLY A 52 5.49 31.42 -16.22
C GLY A 52 4.71 30.11 -16.18
N GLY A 53 4.04 29.82 -15.06
CA GLY A 53 3.29 28.59 -14.82
C GLY A 53 4.13 27.36 -14.45
N ASN A 54 5.43 27.50 -14.19
CA ASN A 54 6.35 26.38 -13.97
C ASN A 54 7.28 26.61 -12.77
N GLY A 55 7.59 25.56 -12.03
CA GLY A 55 8.50 25.56 -10.89
C GLY A 55 9.40 24.32 -10.86
N VAL A 56 10.54 24.44 -10.18
CA VAL A 56 11.46 23.33 -9.90
C VAL A 56 11.99 23.51 -8.48
N ASP A 57 12.02 22.43 -7.69
CA ASP A 57 12.46 22.46 -6.30
C ASP A 57 13.92 22.03 -6.08
N THR A 58 14.37 22.05 -4.82
CA THR A 58 15.74 21.65 -4.43
C THR A 58 16.10 20.20 -4.74
N GLN A 59 15.14 19.30 -4.97
CA GLN A 59 15.38 17.90 -5.39
C GLN A 59 15.20 17.70 -6.90
N LYS A 60 14.85 18.77 -7.64
CA LYS A 60 14.56 18.81 -9.08
C LYS A 60 13.22 18.15 -9.47
N ASN A 61 12.25 18.06 -8.57
CA ASN A 61 10.89 17.71 -8.99
C ASN A 61 10.30 18.87 -9.81
N GLU A 62 9.48 18.54 -10.80
CA GLU A 62 8.82 19.54 -11.66
C GLU A 62 7.45 19.89 -11.09
N TRP A 63 7.16 21.19 -11.00
CA TRP A 63 5.94 21.75 -10.43
C TRP A 63 5.18 22.55 -11.51
N ILE A 64 3.90 22.24 -11.70
CA ILE A 64 3.00 23.00 -12.59
C ILE A 64 2.22 23.99 -11.74
N ILE A 65 2.21 25.27 -12.15
CA ILE A 65 1.55 26.36 -11.43
C ILE A 65 0.39 26.91 -12.27
N THR A 66 -0.85 26.72 -11.82
CA THR A 66 -2.07 27.13 -12.56
C THR A 66 -2.87 28.16 -11.78
N SER A 67 -3.74 28.89 -12.49
CA SER A 67 -4.64 29.91 -11.93
C SER A 67 -5.74 30.24 -12.93
N ASP A 68 -6.90 30.73 -12.46
CA ASP A 68 -7.94 31.33 -13.29
C ASP A 68 -7.62 32.79 -13.73
N SER A 69 -6.40 33.26 -13.45
CA SER A 69 -5.88 34.58 -13.82
C SER A 69 -4.50 34.46 -14.46
N ALA A 70 -4.08 35.49 -15.20
CA ALA A 70 -2.70 35.57 -15.69
C ALA A 70 -1.73 35.93 -14.55
N GLU A 71 -0.54 35.33 -14.55
CA GLU A 71 0.55 35.77 -13.66
C GLU A 71 0.83 37.25 -13.92
N SER A 72 0.78 38.05 -12.86
CA SER A 72 0.74 39.51 -12.98
C SER A 72 2.10 40.14 -12.75
N ASN A 73 2.85 39.69 -11.74
CA ASN A 73 4.20 40.14 -11.37
C ASN A 73 4.85 39.10 -10.42
N PHE A 74 6.09 39.36 -10.01
CA PHE A 74 6.71 38.76 -8.83
C PHE A 74 6.86 39.80 -7.71
N ASP A 75 6.65 39.38 -6.46
CA ASP A 75 6.81 40.16 -5.23
C ASP A 75 7.87 39.47 -4.35
N SER A 76 8.93 40.18 -3.94
CA SER A 76 10.03 39.59 -3.16
C SER A 76 9.60 39.07 -1.78
N ASP A 77 8.54 39.65 -1.22
CA ASP A 77 8.09 39.38 0.13
C ASP A 77 7.00 38.31 0.12
N LYS A 78 6.25 38.17 -0.99
CA LYS A 78 5.05 37.31 -1.10
C LYS A 78 5.09 36.24 -2.20
N GLY A 79 6.00 36.33 -3.17
CA GLY A 79 6.19 35.35 -4.24
C GLY A 79 5.48 35.68 -5.56
N VAL A 80 5.01 34.65 -6.28
CA VAL A 80 4.26 34.83 -7.53
C VAL A 80 2.87 35.40 -7.25
N HIS A 81 2.40 36.32 -8.09
CA HIS A 81 1.24 37.17 -7.84
C HIS A 81 0.22 37.03 -8.97
N TYR A 82 -0.99 36.57 -8.61
CA TYR A 82 -2.12 36.38 -9.53
C TYR A 82 -3.33 37.21 -9.08
N GLY A 83 -4.08 37.74 -10.04
CA GLY A 83 -5.22 38.64 -9.80
C GLY A 83 -4.81 40.07 -9.41
N THR A 84 -5.54 41.08 -9.91
CA THR A 84 -5.21 42.50 -9.71
C THR A 84 -6.47 43.34 -9.51
N LYS A 85 -6.32 44.67 -9.30
CA LYS A 85 -7.44 45.64 -9.33
C LYS A 85 -8.18 45.74 -10.69
N LYS A 86 -7.82 44.93 -11.69
CA LYS A 86 -8.44 44.84 -13.02
C LYS A 86 -8.67 43.40 -13.50
N ALA A 87 -8.20 42.40 -12.77
CA ALA A 87 -8.21 41.00 -13.18
C ALA A 87 -8.63 40.14 -11.99
N GLU A 88 -9.63 39.29 -12.19
CA GLU A 88 -10.15 38.43 -11.14
C GLU A 88 -9.29 37.18 -10.97
N VAL A 89 -9.27 36.66 -9.75
CA VAL A 89 -8.69 35.36 -9.41
C VAL A 89 -9.52 34.73 -8.29
N SER A 90 -9.67 33.40 -8.34
CA SER A 90 -10.16 32.56 -7.25
C SER A 90 -9.11 31.57 -6.74
N TYR A 91 -8.12 31.17 -7.54
CA TYR A 91 -7.05 30.26 -7.06
C TYR A 91 -5.65 30.51 -7.66
N ILE A 92 -4.63 30.06 -6.91
CA ILE A 92 -3.33 29.62 -7.42
C ILE A 92 -3.20 28.17 -6.98
N GLU A 93 -2.85 27.28 -7.91
CA GLU A 93 -2.64 25.87 -7.64
C GLU A 93 -1.22 25.47 -8.05
N ALA A 94 -0.59 24.62 -7.24
CA ALA A 94 0.77 24.14 -7.46
C ALA A 94 0.78 22.61 -7.33
N THR A 95 1.01 21.93 -8.45
CA THR A 95 0.91 20.47 -8.57
C THR A 95 2.27 19.85 -8.85
N CYS A 96 2.61 18.76 -8.16
CA CYS A 96 3.86 18.02 -8.31
C CYS A 96 3.63 16.51 -8.22
N THR A 97 4.00 15.79 -9.28
CA THR A 97 3.91 14.33 -9.39
C THR A 97 5.23 13.61 -9.11
N SER A 98 6.37 14.31 -9.14
CA SER A 98 7.71 13.66 -9.11
C SER A 98 8.22 13.31 -7.70
N ILE A 99 7.56 13.76 -6.62
CA ILE A 99 7.93 13.41 -5.24
C ILE A 99 7.55 11.95 -4.97
N ILE A 100 8.53 11.06 -5.06
CA ILE A 100 8.37 9.63 -4.80
C ILE A 100 8.56 9.33 -3.31
N GLY A 101 7.57 8.69 -2.70
CA GLY A 101 7.59 8.23 -1.31
C GLY A 101 6.48 8.83 -0.46
N THR A 102 6.56 8.61 0.86
CA THR A 102 5.52 9.05 1.81
C THR A 102 5.79 10.48 2.27
N ILE A 103 4.92 11.41 1.86
CA ILE A 103 4.86 12.78 2.35
C ILE A 103 4.29 12.76 3.77
N SER A 104 5.05 13.37 4.70
CA SER A 104 4.75 13.44 6.14
C SER A 104 4.34 14.84 6.60
N LYS A 105 4.84 15.88 5.93
CA LYS A 105 4.54 17.28 6.23
C LYS A 105 4.73 18.17 5.01
N ILE A 106 3.88 19.19 4.89
CA ILE A 106 3.93 20.22 3.85
C ILE A 106 3.88 21.59 4.55
N VAL A 107 4.77 22.51 4.18
CA VAL A 107 4.80 23.89 4.70
C VAL A 107 4.64 24.86 3.54
N VAL A 108 3.51 25.55 3.47
CA VAL A 108 3.16 26.49 2.41
C VAL A 108 3.34 27.92 2.88
N ASN A 109 4.21 28.69 2.24
CA ASN A 109 4.32 30.13 2.46
C ASN A 109 3.47 30.85 1.42
N CYS A 110 2.38 31.48 1.86
CA CYS A 110 1.44 32.17 0.99
C CYS A 110 0.80 33.38 1.69
N SER A 111 0.08 34.19 0.92
CA SER A 111 -0.81 35.24 1.44
C SER A 111 -1.87 35.63 0.42
N ALA A 112 -2.90 36.34 0.86
CA ALA A 112 -3.98 36.82 0.01
C ALA A 112 -4.53 38.15 0.52
N ASN A 113 -5.03 39.00 -0.38
CA ASN A 113 -5.86 40.09 0.12
C ASN A 113 -7.11 39.53 0.80
N SER A 114 -7.46 40.03 1.98
CA SER A 114 -8.53 39.53 2.85
C SER A 114 -9.97 39.59 2.27
N THR A 115 -10.16 40.09 1.05
CA THR A 115 -11.45 40.03 0.36
C THR A 115 -11.67 38.62 -0.22
N GLY A 116 -12.82 38.02 0.06
CA GLY A 116 -13.22 36.72 -0.50
C GLY A 116 -12.85 35.50 0.35
N THR A 117 -12.79 35.64 1.67
CA THR A 117 -12.55 34.53 2.62
C THR A 117 -11.35 33.61 2.26
N PRO A 118 -10.14 34.16 2.02
CA PRO A 118 -9.04 33.39 1.45
C PRO A 118 -8.47 32.31 2.37
N LYS A 119 -8.05 31.19 1.76
CA LYS A 119 -7.56 29.99 2.44
C LYS A 119 -6.45 29.30 1.66
N VAL A 120 -5.85 28.29 2.29
CA VAL A 120 -4.94 27.32 1.68
C VAL A 120 -5.33 25.90 2.08
N LYS A 121 -5.26 24.97 1.13
CA LYS A 121 -5.37 23.52 1.34
C LYS A 121 -4.18 22.80 0.70
N ALA A 122 -3.92 21.58 1.15
CA ALA A 122 -3.02 20.64 0.49
C ALA A 122 -3.76 19.30 0.31
N GLU A 123 -3.48 18.62 -0.80
CA GLU A 123 -4.00 17.30 -1.16
C GLU A 123 -2.83 16.43 -1.62
N VAL A 124 -2.83 15.15 -1.24
CA VAL A 124 -1.83 14.16 -1.68
C VAL A 124 -2.56 12.91 -2.14
N GLY A 125 -2.29 12.46 -3.36
CA GLY A 125 -3.03 11.36 -3.99
C GLY A 125 -4.52 11.68 -4.21
N GLY A 126 -4.86 12.96 -4.35
CA GLY A 126 -6.25 13.43 -4.44
C GLY A 126 -7.03 13.45 -3.12
N VAL A 127 -6.38 13.21 -1.98
CA VAL A 127 -6.99 13.21 -0.64
C VAL A 127 -6.48 14.40 0.19
N ALA A 128 -7.39 15.09 0.90
CA ALA A 128 -7.06 16.23 1.75
C ALA A 128 -5.97 15.90 2.79
N PHE A 129 -4.82 16.54 2.65
CA PHE A 129 -3.66 16.35 3.51
C PHE A 129 -3.75 17.34 4.68
N GLY A 130 -4.43 16.94 5.75
CA GLY A 130 -4.74 17.80 6.89
C GLY A 130 -5.94 18.73 6.63
N SER A 131 -6.13 19.73 7.51
CA SER A 131 -7.26 20.65 7.43
C SER A 131 -6.92 21.96 6.72
N GLU A 132 -7.84 22.42 5.87
CA GLU A 132 -7.87 23.73 5.23
C GLU A 132 -7.71 24.90 6.23
N GLN A 133 -6.89 25.89 5.89
CA GLN A 133 -6.50 26.98 6.80
C GLN A 133 -6.79 28.36 6.20
N THR A 134 -7.42 29.25 6.97
CA THR A 134 -7.66 30.65 6.56
C THR A 134 -6.36 31.44 6.54
N ILE A 135 -6.09 32.18 5.46
CA ILE A 135 -4.82 32.91 5.27
C ILE A 135 -4.98 34.42 5.40
N THR A 136 -3.86 35.13 5.59
CA THR A 136 -3.83 36.58 5.84
C THR A 136 -3.22 37.38 4.68
N ASP A 137 -3.23 38.71 4.79
CA ASP A 137 -2.61 39.63 3.83
C ASP A 137 -1.08 39.72 3.92
N SER A 138 -0.50 39.06 4.92
CA SER A 138 0.92 39.01 5.22
C SER A 138 1.43 37.58 4.98
N ASN A 139 2.62 37.44 4.38
CA ASN A 139 3.18 36.11 4.09
C ASN A 139 3.46 35.36 5.40
N ALA A 140 2.77 34.22 5.58
CA ALA A 140 2.95 33.33 6.71
C ALA A 140 3.12 31.89 6.23
N ALA A 141 3.70 31.05 7.09
CA ALA A 141 3.84 29.62 6.87
C ALA A 141 2.62 28.88 7.42
N TYR A 142 1.97 28.08 6.57
CA TYR A 142 0.83 27.24 6.88
C TYR A 142 1.27 25.78 6.77
N THR A 143 1.20 25.05 7.88
CA THR A 143 1.75 23.69 7.99
C THR A 143 0.62 22.66 7.97
N PHE A 144 0.80 21.64 7.16
CA PHE A 144 -0.05 20.46 7.10
C PHE A 144 0.81 19.23 7.47
N GLU A 145 0.29 18.35 8.31
CA GLU A 145 0.96 17.11 8.75
C GLU A 145 0.03 15.91 8.50
N GLY A 146 0.60 14.77 8.15
CA GLY A 146 -0.14 13.58 7.71
C GLY A 146 0.80 12.44 7.31
N SER A 147 0.29 11.50 6.51
CA SER A 147 1.08 10.41 5.93
C SER A 147 0.38 9.90 4.67
N ALA A 148 0.85 10.31 3.49
CA ALA A 148 0.25 9.95 2.19
C ALA A 148 1.31 9.97 1.08
N SER A 149 1.00 9.41 -0.09
CA SER A 149 1.88 9.38 -1.26
C SER A 149 1.08 9.58 -2.54
N GLY A 150 1.76 9.92 -3.64
CA GLY A 150 1.14 10.27 -4.92
C GLY A 150 1.21 11.77 -5.22
N GLU A 151 0.45 12.22 -6.22
CA GLU A 151 0.43 13.62 -6.67
C GLU A 151 0.11 14.59 -5.52
N LEU A 152 0.99 15.57 -5.31
CA LEU A 152 0.81 16.66 -4.36
C LEU A 152 0.19 17.86 -5.08
N VAL A 153 -0.98 18.29 -4.62
CA VAL A 153 -1.65 19.53 -5.04
C VAL A 153 -1.73 20.49 -3.87
N VAL A 154 -1.25 21.72 -4.03
CA VAL A 154 -1.41 22.81 -3.06
C VAL A 154 -2.24 23.91 -3.70
N THR A 155 -3.44 24.16 -3.18
CA THR A 155 -4.33 25.22 -3.68
C THR A 155 -4.44 26.35 -2.66
N VAL A 156 -3.98 27.54 -3.05
CA VAL A 156 -4.24 28.82 -2.37
C VAL A 156 -5.46 29.44 -3.05
N PHE A 157 -6.57 29.64 -2.34
CA PHE A 157 -7.85 29.97 -2.99
C PHE A 157 -8.75 30.92 -2.18
N LYS A 158 -9.83 31.40 -2.82
CA LYS A 158 -10.81 32.35 -2.27
C LYS A 158 -12.05 32.50 -3.18
N ASP A 159 -13.05 33.26 -2.73
CA ASP A 159 -14.11 33.80 -3.58
C ASP A 159 -13.51 34.68 -4.70
N LYS A 160 -13.97 34.46 -5.95
CA LYS A 160 -13.44 35.11 -7.16
C LYS A 160 -13.54 36.64 -7.06
N THR A 161 -12.39 37.32 -7.01
CA THR A 161 -12.31 38.76 -6.71
C THR A 161 -11.19 39.49 -7.45
N GLN A 162 -11.37 40.80 -7.72
CA GLN A 162 -10.37 41.71 -8.32
C GLN A 162 -9.30 42.15 -7.31
N LYS A 163 -8.62 41.15 -6.72
CA LYS A 163 -7.63 41.28 -5.66
C LYS A 163 -6.60 40.16 -5.80
N ALA A 164 -5.41 40.35 -5.26
CA ALA A 164 -4.34 39.37 -5.39
C ALA A 164 -4.53 38.08 -4.55
N LEU A 165 -3.91 37.00 -5.04
CA LEU A 165 -3.38 35.86 -4.29
C LEU A 165 -1.85 35.82 -4.49
N TYR A 166 -1.13 35.24 -3.53
CA TYR A 166 0.33 35.08 -3.58
C TYR A 166 0.80 33.73 -3.05
N LEU A 167 1.79 33.12 -3.73
CA LEU A 167 2.47 31.90 -3.29
C LEU A 167 3.99 32.11 -3.36
N LYS A 168 4.69 31.88 -2.24
CA LYS A 168 6.13 32.14 -2.10
C LYS A 168 6.99 30.89 -2.16
N SER A 169 6.63 29.86 -1.40
CA SER A 169 7.35 28.60 -1.35
C SER A 169 6.48 27.47 -0.81
N ILE A 170 6.84 26.25 -1.19
CA ILE A 170 6.28 25.02 -0.65
C ILE A 170 7.48 24.15 -0.24
N GLU A 171 7.53 23.71 1.02
CA GLU A 171 8.52 22.75 1.50
C GLU A 171 7.82 21.45 1.91
N VAL A 172 8.25 20.34 1.29
CA VAL A 172 7.65 19.01 1.44
C VAL A 172 8.67 18.11 2.14
N PHE A 173 8.24 17.39 3.17
CA PHE A 173 9.07 16.46 3.94
C PHE A 173 8.57 15.03 3.71
N PHE A 174 9.43 14.16 3.20
CA PHE A 174 9.05 12.82 2.76
C PHE A 174 10.13 11.77 3.03
N SER A 175 9.71 10.52 3.22
CA SER A 175 10.61 9.36 3.20
C SER A 175 10.59 8.73 1.81
N SER A 176 11.71 8.83 1.10
CA SER A 176 11.88 8.20 -0.21
C SER A 176 11.91 6.68 -0.07
N GLY A 177 10.88 6.01 -0.60
CA GLY A 177 10.98 4.59 -0.96
C GLY A 177 12.02 4.43 -2.06
N SER A 178 12.80 3.35 -2.03
CA SER A 178 13.76 3.05 -3.10
C SER A 178 13.02 2.94 -4.44
N GLY A 179 13.52 3.63 -5.47
CA GLY A 179 12.86 3.74 -6.78
C GLY A 179 12.61 2.40 -7.47
N SER A 180 11.75 2.34 -8.51
CA SER A 180 11.47 3.46 -9.43
C SER A 180 10.04 3.46 -10.00
N SER A 181 9.59 4.67 -10.39
CA SER A 181 8.62 5.03 -11.45
C SER A 181 7.73 3.93 -12.10
N SER A 182 6.43 4.14 -12.30
CA SER A 182 5.68 5.42 -12.42
C SER A 182 4.32 5.41 -11.68
N SER A 183 3.37 6.27 -12.09
CA SER A 183 1.92 6.17 -11.78
C SER A 183 1.11 7.01 -12.79
N SER A 184 -0.06 6.56 -13.26
CA SER A 184 -1.05 7.45 -13.92
C SER A 184 -2.49 6.94 -14.07
N SER A 185 -3.35 7.26 -13.10
CA SER A 185 -4.29 8.38 -13.31
C SER A 185 -5.31 8.25 -14.46
N SER A 186 -6.52 7.72 -14.21
CA SER A 186 -7.79 8.42 -14.51
C SER A 186 -9.03 7.63 -14.07
N SER A 187 -9.54 7.92 -12.88
CA SER A 187 -10.88 7.55 -12.39
C SER A 187 -11.98 8.42 -13.04
N GLU A 188 -13.26 8.14 -12.78
CA GLU A 188 -14.25 9.21 -12.50
C GLU A 188 -15.45 8.73 -11.65
N SER A 189 -16.33 9.66 -11.27
CA SER A 189 -17.08 9.64 -9.99
C SER A 189 -18.62 9.62 -10.12
N SER A 190 -19.33 9.41 -8.99
CA SER A 190 -20.61 10.08 -8.66
C SER A 190 -21.05 9.82 -7.21
N GLU A 191 -21.97 10.65 -6.71
CA GLU A 191 -22.30 10.84 -5.28
C GLU A 191 -23.47 9.99 -4.75
N SER A 192 -23.49 9.71 -3.44
CA SER A 192 -24.62 10.03 -2.54
C SER A 192 -24.27 9.77 -1.06
N SER A 193 -25.09 10.27 -0.14
CA SER A 193 -24.88 10.24 1.31
C SER A 193 -25.56 9.06 2.03
N THR A 194 -24.94 8.53 3.10
CA THR A 194 -25.55 8.24 4.42
C THR A 194 -24.60 7.46 5.37
N THR A 195 -24.46 7.94 6.62
CA THR A 195 -24.02 7.24 7.85
C THR A 195 -22.77 6.32 7.82
N SER A 196 -21.65 6.89 8.27
CA SER A 196 -20.79 6.38 9.36
C SER A 196 -20.50 4.86 9.49
N SER A 197 -19.55 4.36 8.69
CA SER A 197 -18.64 3.29 9.11
C SER A 197 -17.29 3.42 8.41
N SER A 198 -16.21 3.63 9.17
CA SER A 198 -14.86 3.78 8.62
C SER A 198 -14.22 2.41 8.35
N SER A 199 -14.21 2.00 7.09
CA SER A 199 -13.37 0.90 6.58
C SER A 199 -12.33 1.46 5.61
N SER A 200 -11.05 1.15 5.83
CA SER A 200 -10.01 1.45 4.84
C SER A 200 -10.32 0.68 3.56
N ALA A 201 -10.35 1.36 2.41
CA ALA A 201 -10.58 0.70 1.13
C ALA A 201 -9.34 -0.10 0.74
N GLU A 202 -9.51 -1.40 0.57
CA GLU A 202 -8.49 -2.32 0.09
C GLU A 202 -8.33 -2.14 -1.44
N LEU A 203 -7.08 -2.21 -1.93
CA LEU A 203 -6.75 -2.01 -3.34
C LEU A 203 -6.17 -3.29 -3.93
N ALA A 204 -6.45 -3.54 -5.21
CA ALA A 204 -5.77 -4.57 -5.99
C ALA A 204 -4.94 -3.92 -7.09
N THR A 205 -3.65 -4.27 -7.14
CA THR A 205 -2.75 -3.96 -8.25
C THR A 205 -2.95 -4.99 -9.36
N PHE A 206 -2.83 -4.59 -10.62
CA PHE A 206 -2.73 -5.46 -11.77
C PHE A 206 -1.48 -5.09 -12.58
N LYS A 207 -0.78 -6.06 -13.15
CA LYS A 207 0.43 -5.89 -13.96
C LYS A 207 0.20 -6.39 -15.39
N LYS A 208 0.63 -5.62 -16.38
CA LYS A 208 0.47 -5.94 -17.81
C LYS A 208 1.27 -7.19 -18.16
N VAL A 209 0.63 -8.13 -18.86
CA VAL A 209 1.26 -9.32 -19.44
C VAL A 209 2.11 -8.88 -20.63
N MET A 210 3.42 -9.10 -20.56
CA MET A 210 4.39 -8.69 -21.58
C MET A 210 4.95 -9.85 -22.42
N SER A 211 4.76 -11.10 -21.98
CA SER A 211 5.16 -12.31 -22.68
C SER A 211 4.18 -13.46 -22.46
N ASN A 212 4.25 -14.52 -23.27
CA ASN A 212 3.41 -15.71 -23.08
C ASN A 212 3.77 -16.49 -21.80
N ASP A 213 5.00 -16.34 -21.30
CA ASP A 213 5.46 -16.97 -20.06
C ASP A 213 4.83 -16.32 -18.81
N GLU A 214 4.21 -15.15 -18.96
CA GLU A 214 3.44 -14.42 -17.93
C GLU A 214 1.92 -14.71 -17.99
N LEU A 215 1.46 -15.50 -18.98
CA LEU A 215 0.07 -15.88 -19.13
C LEU A 215 -0.20 -17.16 -18.32
N VAL A 216 -0.94 -17.03 -17.23
CA VAL A 216 -1.29 -18.10 -16.28
C VAL A 216 -2.77 -18.05 -15.88
N ASP A 217 -3.29 -19.09 -15.22
CA ASP A 217 -4.63 -19.06 -14.64
C ASP A 217 -4.77 -17.90 -13.64
N GLY A 218 -5.85 -17.11 -13.74
CA GLY A 218 -6.01 -15.96 -12.84
C GLY A 218 -7.08 -14.96 -13.24
N SER A 219 -7.18 -13.88 -12.46
CA SER A 219 -8.12 -12.78 -12.71
C SER A 219 -7.43 -11.64 -13.45
N TYR A 220 -7.96 -11.28 -14.62
CA TYR A 220 -7.39 -10.30 -15.55
C TYR A 220 -8.32 -9.11 -15.78
N LEU A 221 -7.73 -7.95 -16.04
CA LEU A 221 -8.40 -6.87 -16.77
C LEU A 221 -8.09 -7.02 -18.26
N ILE A 222 -9.12 -6.90 -19.10
CA ILE A 222 -9.01 -6.78 -20.55
C ILE A 222 -9.08 -5.29 -20.89
N VAL A 223 -8.03 -4.74 -21.49
CA VAL A 223 -7.79 -3.28 -21.53
C VAL A 223 -7.46 -2.82 -22.94
N CYS A 224 -7.88 -1.61 -23.32
CA CYS A 224 -7.40 -0.92 -24.51
C CYS A 224 -6.58 0.31 -24.09
N ASP A 225 -5.27 0.10 -23.93
CA ASP A 225 -4.33 1.07 -23.33
C ASP A 225 -4.43 2.46 -23.94
N LYS A 226 -4.61 2.54 -25.26
CA LYS A 226 -4.67 3.79 -26.03
C LYS A 226 -5.83 4.70 -25.63
N GLU A 227 -6.99 4.13 -25.31
CA GLU A 227 -8.22 4.86 -24.97
C GLU A 227 -8.53 4.77 -23.46
N LYS A 228 -7.61 4.19 -22.67
CA LYS A 228 -7.75 3.87 -21.23
C LYS A 228 -9.03 3.12 -20.85
N ALA A 229 -9.62 2.39 -21.80
CA ALA A 229 -10.84 1.62 -21.58
C ALA A 229 -10.50 0.26 -20.97
N ILE A 230 -11.18 -0.11 -19.89
CA ILE A 230 -11.16 -1.43 -19.24
C ILE A 230 -12.50 -2.10 -19.53
N PHE A 231 -12.49 -3.33 -20.06
CA PHE A 231 -13.72 -4.08 -20.30
C PHE A 231 -14.36 -4.44 -18.96
N ASN A 232 -15.67 -4.20 -18.82
CA ASN A 232 -16.36 -4.40 -17.55
C ASN A 232 -17.13 -5.73 -17.54
N GLY A 233 -16.58 -6.72 -16.81
CA GLY A 233 -17.16 -8.05 -16.63
C GLY A 233 -18.50 -8.09 -15.89
N SER A 234 -18.87 -7.06 -15.12
CA SER A 234 -20.05 -7.10 -14.21
C SER A 234 -21.41 -7.15 -14.92
N LEU A 235 -21.49 -6.90 -16.23
CA LEU A 235 -22.77 -6.87 -16.93
C LEU A 235 -23.24 -8.27 -17.34
N ASN A 236 -24.54 -8.55 -17.15
CA ASN A 236 -25.20 -9.75 -17.68
C ASN A 236 -25.34 -9.74 -19.22
N ALA A 237 -25.16 -8.58 -19.85
CA ALA A 237 -25.17 -8.40 -21.29
C ALA A 237 -23.89 -7.68 -21.70
N LEU A 238 -22.86 -8.45 -22.08
CA LEU A 238 -21.51 -7.91 -22.30
C LEU A 238 -21.35 -7.21 -23.65
N ASP A 239 -22.07 -7.63 -24.71
CA ASP A 239 -21.96 -7.07 -26.07
C ASP A 239 -22.82 -5.81 -26.30
N VAL A 240 -22.82 -4.88 -25.34
CA VAL A 240 -23.55 -3.60 -25.41
C VAL A 240 -22.61 -2.44 -25.76
N ALA A 241 -23.18 -1.34 -26.27
CA ALA A 241 -22.43 -0.10 -26.45
C ALA A 241 -22.04 0.47 -25.07
N ASN A 242 -20.86 1.08 -25.03
CA ASN A 242 -20.23 1.73 -23.89
C ASN A 242 -20.01 0.77 -22.70
N ASN A 243 -19.82 -0.54 -22.95
CA ASN A 243 -19.42 -1.48 -21.92
C ASN A 243 -17.91 -1.40 -21.63
N PHE A 244 -17.50 -0.31 -20.97
CA PHE A 244 -16.16 -0.15 -20.44
C PHE A 244 -16.17 0.74 -19.19
N LYS A 245 -15.01 0.78 -18.52
CA LYS A 245 -14.68 1.71 -17.44
C LYS A 245 -13.39 2.44 -17.80
N THR A 246 -13.21 3.66 -17.33
CA THR A 246 -11.92 4.34 -17.31
C THR A 246 -11.15 3.95 -16.05
N GLY A 247 -9.82 3.90 -16.13
CA GLY A 247 -8.97 3.62 -14.98
C GLY A 247 -7.56 4.16 -15.11
N ASN A 248 -6.80 4.00 -14.03
CA ASN A 248 -5.37 4.31 -13.99
C ASN A 248 -4.61 3.32 -14.87
N ILE A 249 -4.00 3.78 -15.97
CA ILE A 249 -2.98 3.00 -16.67
C ILE A 249 -1.64 3.68 -16.40
N ASP A 250 -0.96 3.16 -15.40
CA ASP A 250 0.44 3.46 -15.09
C ASP A 250 1.36 2.62 -15.97
N GLY A 251 1.47 2.96 -17.26
CA GLY A 251 2.29 2.20 -18.21
C GLY A 251 1.91 0.71 -18.27
N ASN A 252 2.62 -0.11 -17.49
CA ASN A 252 2.38 -1.54 -17.33
C ASN A 252 1.63 -1.94 -16.04
N SER A 253 0.99 -1.01 -15.32
CA SER A 253 0.24 -1.29 -14.08
C SER A 253 -1.12 -0.58 -14.01
N ILE A 254 -2.07 -1.17 -13.29
CA ILE A 254 -3.41 -0.62 -12.99
C ILE A 254 -3.73 -0.91 -11.52
N SER A 255 -4.05 0.12 -10.72
CA SER A 255 -4.55 -0.06 -9.36
C SER A 255 -6.03 0.28 -9.29
N LEU A 256 -6.84 -0.65 -8.78
CA LEU A 256 -8.29 -0.49 -8.57
C LEU A 256 -8.64 -0.69 -7.09
N SER A 257 -9.86 -0.30 -6.70
CA SER A 257 -10.43 -0.81 -5.45
C SER A 257 -10.61 -2.33 -5.56
N LEU A 258 -10.53 -3.07 -4.45
CA LEU A 258 -10.72 -4.52 -4.48
C LEU A 258 -12.11 -4.93 -4.99
N GLU A 259 -13.12 -4.07 -4.79
CA GLU A 259 -14.48 -4.31 -5.31
C GLU A 259 -14.57 -4.06 -6.81
N ASP A 260 -13.95 -3.01 -7.34
CA ASP A 260 -13.85 -2.78 -8.79
C ASP A 260 -13.02 -3.85 -9.48
N ALA A 261 -11.94 -4.32 -8.83
CA ALA A 261 -11.11 -5.43 -9.29
C ALA A 261 -11.92 -6.73 -9.44
N LYS A 262 -12.72 -7.11 -8.44
CA LYS A 262 -13.66 -8.25 -8.53
C LYS A 262 -14.77 -8.01 -9.56
N SER A 263 -15.24 -6.78 -9.68
CA SER A 263 -16.41 -6.41 -10.50
C SER A 263 -16.09 -6.32 -11.99
N TRP A 264 -14.94 -5.79 -12.38
CA TRP A 264 -14.64 -5.52 -13.79
C TRP A 264 -13.86 -6.65 -14.47
N SER A 265 -13.17 -7.51 -13.69
CA SER A 265 -12.27 -8.53 -14.22
C SER A 265 -12.94 -9.74 -14.90
N PHE A 266 -12.10 -10.49 -15.60
CA PHE A 266 -12.40 -11.78 -16.22
C PHE A 266 -11.41 -12.81 -15.70
N PHE A 267 -11.89 -13.97 -15.26
CA PHE A 267 -11.03 -15.11 -14.97
C PHE A 267 -10.63 -15.78 -16.28
N ILE A 268 -9.32 -16.01 -16.47
CA ILE A 268 -8.76 -16.78 -17.58
C ILE A 268 -8.21 -18.09 -17.02
N ASP A 269 -8.47 -19.17 -17.73
CA ASP A 269 -8.33 -20.57 -17.29
C ASP A 269 -7.84 -21.40 -18.49
N GLU A 270 -6.63 -21.98 -18.40
CA GLU A 270 -6.03 -22.81 -19.46
C GLU A 270 -6.66 -24.21 -19.47
N GLY A 271 -7.32 -24.53 -20.58
CA GLY A 271 -7.89 -25.84 -20.86
C GLY A 271 -6.94 -26.77 -21.61
N GLU A 272 -7.43 -27.97 -21.91
CA GLU A 272 -6.65 -28.97 -22.63
C GLU A 272 -6.16 -28.45 -24.00
N ASN A 273 -4.86 -28.62 -24.27
CA ASN A 273 -4.18 -28.28 -25.53
C ASN A 273 -3.89 -26.79 -25.78
N GLY A 274 -3.98 -25.91 -24.77
CA GLY A 274 -3.68 -24.48 -24.90
C GLY A 274 -4.83 -23.62 -25.42
N ASP A 275 -6.06 -24.15 -25.35
CA ASP A 275 -7.29 -23.39 -25.47
C ASP A 275 -7.62 -22.75 -24.11
N TYR A 276 -7.98 -21.48 -24.08
CA TYR A 276 -8.32 -20.72 -22.87
C TYR A 276 -9.82 -20.46 -22.78
N SER A 277 -10.40 -20.65 -21.59
CA SER A 277 -11.72 -20.12 -21.27
C SER A 277 -11.59 -18.73 -20.61
N ILE A 278 -12.47 -17.80 -20.96
CA ILE A 278 -12.44 -16.41 -20.45
C ILE A 278 -13.81 -16.10 -19.86
N LYS A 279 -13.91 -15.96 -18.54
CA LYS A 279 -15.16 -15.86 -17.79
C LYS A 279 -15.30 -14.51 -17.10
N SER A 280 -16.37 -13.77 -17.38
CA SER A 280 -16.67 -12.52 -16.70
C SER A 280 -17.00 -12.71 -15.22
N SER A 281 -16.81 -11.66 -14.41
CA SER A 281 -17.32 -11.59 -13.04
C SER A 281 -18.84 -11.80 -12.92
N SER A 282 -19.62 -11.44 -13.95
CA SER A 282 -21.06 -11.78 -14.05
C SER A 282 -21.35 -13.27 -14.29
N GLY A 283 -20.31 -14.10 -14.46
CA GLY A 283 -20.37 -15.56 -14.53
C GLY A 283 -20.46 -16.14 -15.94
N PHE A 284 -20.47 -15.30 -16.99
CA PHE A 284 -20.60 -15.72 -18.38
C PHE A 284 -19.23 -15.85 -19.07
N TYR A 285 -19.04 -16.91 -19.84
CA TYR A 285 -17.86 -17.06 -20.69
C TYR A 285 -18.03 -16.25 -21.98
N ILE A 286 -16.97 -15.54 -22.40
CA ILE A 286 -16.95 -14.77 -23.65
C ILE A 286 -16.22 -15.53 -24.76
N GLY A 287 -16.63 -15.26 -26.00
CA GLY A 287 -15.98 -15.80 -27.19
C GLY A 287 -16.79 -15.56 -28.46
N GLN A 288 -16.51 -16.34 -29.49
CA GLN A 288 -17.22 -16.36 -30.76
C GLN A 288 -17.07 -17.73 -31.45
N THR A 289 -18.05 -18.15 -32.26
CA THR A 289 -18.06 -19.52 -32.85
C THR A 289 -17.83 -19.54 -34.37
N SER A 290 -17.36 -18.43 -34.95
CA SER A 290 -17.20 -18.22 -36.39
C SER A 290 -16.52 -16.87 -36.66
N ASP A 291 -15.82 -16.72 -37.79
CA ASP A 291 -15.19 -15.46 -38.21
C ASP A 291 -16.22 -14.35 -38.55
N ALA A 292 -16.77 -13.72 -37.51
CA ALA A 292 -17.92 -12.83 -37.58
C ALA A 292 -17.84 -11.73 -36.50
N ASN A 293 -18.44 -10.56 -36.78
CA ASN A 293 -18.50 -9.44 -35.85
C ASN A 293 -19.61 -9.66 -34.80
N GLY A 294 -19.26 -9.58 -33.51
CA GLY A 294 -20.17 -9.74 -32.38
C GLY A 294 -19.47 -10.44 -31.21
N LEU A 295 -19.97 -10.30 -29.99
CA LEU A 295 -19.47 -11.05 -28.83
C LEU A 295 -20.56 -11.99 -28.31
N LYS A 296 -20.23 -13.27 -28.17
CA LYS A 296 -21.12 -14.27 -27.56
C LYS A 296 -20.81 -14.43 -26.09
N THR A 297 -21.86 -14.75 -25.34
CA THR A 297 -21.84 -15.04 -23.90
C THR A 297 -22.60 -16.33 -23.65
N ASP A 298 -22.01 -17.28 -22.93
CA ASP A 298 -22.68 -18.52 -22.50
C ASP A 298 -22.38 -18.80 -21.02
N ALA A 299 -23.16 -19.68 -20.37
CA ALA A 299 -22.85 -20.17 -19.03
C ALA A 299 -21.83 -21.33 -19.07
N SER A 300 -21.63 -21.91 -20.25
CA SER A 300 -20.65 -22.94 -20.60
C SER A 300 -19.36 -22.32 -21.12
N ALA A 301 -18.22 -22.97 -20.92
CA ALA A 301 -16.95 -22.48 -21.47
C ALA A 301 -17.00 -22.33 -23.00
N ILE A 302 -16.50 -21.19 -23.49
CA ILE A 302 -16.23 -20.95 -24.92
C ILE A 302 -14.71 -20.93 -25.08
N SER A 303 -14.20 -21.69 -26.06
CA SER A 303 -12.78 -21.73 -26.39
C SER A 303 -12.29 -20.43 -27.05
N ASN A 304 -11.10 -19.99 -26.63
CA ASN A 304 -10.35 -18.89 -27.19
C ASN A 304 -8.88 -19.34 -27.26
N THR A 305 -8.10 -18.90 -28.25
CA THR A 305 -6.64 -18.94 -28.17
C THR A 305 -6.13 -17.55 -27.81
N ILE A 306 -5.02 -17.48 -27.08
CA ILE A 306 -4.39 -16.22 -26.65
C ILE A 306 -2.94 -16.24 -27.08
N SER A 307 -2.43 -15.10 -27.59
CA SER A 307 -1.00 -14.90 -27.79
C SER A 307 -0.60 -13.47 -27.40
N ILE A 308 0.51 -13.34 -26.69
CA ILE A 308 1.06 -12.06 -26.26
C ILE A 308 2.11 -11.61 -27.29
N ASN A 309 1.86 -10.44 -27.88
CA ASN A 309 2.63 -9.84 -28.96
C ASN A 309 3.10 -8.43 -28.57
N ALA A 310 4.03 -7.85 -29.33
CA ALA A 310 4.56 -6.50 -29.04
C ALA A 310 3.48 -5.39 -29.03
N ASP A 311 2.41 -5.56 -29.82
CA ASP A 311 1.28 -4.63 -29.91
C ASP A 311 0.15 -4.93 -28.90
N GLY A 312 0.30 -5.95 -28.04
CA GLY A 312 -0.69 -6.40 -27.06
C GLY A 312 -1.06 -7.89 -27.18
N ALA A 313 -2.13 -8.29 -26.50
CA ALA A 313 -2.69 -9.62 -26.57
C ALA A 313 -3.61 -9.79 -27.79
N ASP A 314 -3.41 -10.85 -28.56
CA ASP A 314 -4.37 -11.31 -29.56
C ASP A 314 -5.17 -12.49 -29.03
N VAL A 315 -6.42 -12.23 -28.67
CA VAL A 315 -7.39 -13.25 -28.22
C VAL A 315 -8.29 -13.59 -29.40
N VAL A 316 -8.28 -14.84 -29.84
CA VAL A 316 -8.99 -15.31 -31.04
C VAL A 316 -10.01 -16.38 -30.67
N SER A 317 -11.25 -16.24 -31.15
CA SER A 317 -12.31 -17.21 -30.88
C SER A 317 -13.15 -17.42 -32.14
N GLY A 318 -13.25 -18.68 -32.58
CA GLY A 318 -13.94 -19.06 -33.83
C GLY A 318 -13.35 -18.46 -35.12
N GLY A 319 -12.15 -17.87 -35.06
CA GLY A 319 -11.48 -17.14 -36.16
C GLY A 319 -11.65 -15.62 -36.14
N ALA A 320 -12.45 -15.07 -35.22
CA ALA A 320 -12.56 -13.62 -34.99
C ALA A 320 -11.66 -13.18 -33.82
N HIS A 321 -11.18 -11.94 -33.83
CA HIS A 321 -10.23 -11.39 -32.86
C HIS A 321 -10.91 -10.41 -31.89
N LEU A 322 -10.64 -10.51 -30.58
CA LEU A 322 -11.13 -9.54 -29.59
C LEU A 322 -10.40 -8.21 -29.75
N ARG A 323 -11.15 -7.12 -29.91
CA ARG A 323 -10.61 -5.76 -30.06
C ARG A 323 -11.50 -4.74 -29.37
N TYR A 324 -10.95 -3.56 -29.11
CA TYR A 324 -11.73 -2.38 -28.77
C TYR A 324 -12.09 -1.57 -30.02
N ASN A 325 -13.33 -1.10 -30.08
CA ASN A 325 -13.84 -0.28 -31.16
C ASN A 325 -14.08 1.15 -30.66
N ALA A 326 -13.36 2.14 -31.20
CA ALA A 326 -13.51 3.56 -30.85
C ALA A 326 -14.37 4.34 -31.87
N ALA A 327 -15.44 3.72 -32.38
CA ALA A 327 -16.44 4.43 -33.16
C ALA A 327 -17.50 4.99 -32.20
N SER A 328 -17.68 6.32 -32.20
CA SER A 328 -18.35 7.11 -31.16
C SER A 328 -19.80 6.74 -30.81
N ASP A 329 -20.49 5.97 -31.65
CA ASP A 329 -21.86 5.48 -31.44
C ASP A 329 -21.92 3.96 -31.12
N GLN A 330 -20.77 3.29 -31.10
CA GLN A 330 -20.63 1.83 -30.99
C GLN A 330 -19.47 1.41 -30.06
N GLU A 331 -18.98 2.29 -29.19
CA GLU A 331 -17.76 2.07 -28.39
C GLU A 331 -17.85 0.83 -27.51
N ARG A 332 -16.99 -0.18 -27.71
CA ARG A 332 -17.05 -1.45 -26.95
C ARG A 332 -15.85 -2.37 -27.20
N PHE A 333 -15.69 -3.36 -26.32
CA PHE A 333 -14.97 -4.59 -26.61
C PHE A 333 -15.89 -5.60 -27.32
N ARG A 334 -15.40 -6.21 -28.40
CA ARG A 334 -16.16 -7.17 -29.22
C ARG A 334 -15.20 -8.01 -30.08
N TYR A 335 -15.59 -9.22 -30.47
CA TYR A 335 -14.86 -9.98 -31.49
C TYR A 335 -15.17 -9.42 -32.89
N TYR A 336 -14.12 -9.15 -33.67
CA TYR A 336 -14.17 -8.66 -35.03
C TYR A 336 -13.56 -9.68 -35.99
N LYS A 337 -14.21 -9.88 -37.14
CA LYS A 337 -13.74 -10.83 -38.14
C LYS A 337 -12.34 -10.46 -38.65
N SER A 338 -11.53 -11.48 -38.91
CA SER A 338 -10.16 -11.43 -39.43
C SER A 338 -9.95 -10.33 -40.47
N SER A 339 -10.79 -10.34 -41.50
CA SER A 339 -10.80 -9.43 -42.65
C SER A 339 -11.33 -8.00 -42.36
N SER A 340 -11.25 -7.51 -41.12
CA SER A 340 -11.62 -6.13 -40.79
C SER A 340 -11.07 -5.56 -39.47
N TYR A 341 -10.40 -6.35 -38.63
CA TYR A 341 -9.99 -5.89 -37.30
C TYR A 341 -8.92 -4.78 -37.34
N ASP A 342 -8.21 -4.58 -38.46
CA ASP A 342 -7.21 -3.51 -38.68
C ASP A 342 -7.74 -2.09 -38.41
N ARG A 343 -9.07 -1.91 -38.34
CA ARG A 343 -9.74 -0.63 -38.03
C ARG A 343 -10.19 -0.51 -36.58
N GLN A 344 -9.87 -1.50 -35.76
CA GLN A 344 -10.15 -1.59 -34.33
C GLN A 344 -8.82 -1.71 -33.58
N MET A 345 -8.83 -1.39 -32.29
CA MET A 345 -7.61 -1.26 -31.50
C MET A 345 -7.27 -2.58 -30.80
N PRO A 346 -5.98 -2.95 -30.70
CA PRO A 346 -5.55 -4.12 -29.94
C PRO A 346 -5.92 -3.97 -28.46
N ILE A 347 -5.86 -5.10 -27.75
CA ILE A 347 -6.08 -5.15 -26.31
C ILE A 347 -4.81 -5.58 -25.59
N SER A 348 -4.74 -5.27 -24.31
CA SER A 348 -3.74 -5.78 -23.36
C SER A 348 -4.45 -6.57 -22.28
N LEU A 349 -3.77 -7.60 -21.76
CA LEU A 349 -4.16 -8.29 -20.54
C LEU A 349 -3.34 -7.74 -19.39
N TYR A 350 -3.98 -7.50 -18.25
CA TYR A 350 -3.29 -7.17 -16.99
C TYR A 350 -3.72 -8.19 -15.93
N LEU A 351 -2.79 -9.02 -15.44
CA LEU A 351 -3.01 -10.01 -14.39
C LEU A 351 -3.06 -9.33 -13.02
N VAL A 352 -3.94 -9.80 -12.11
CA VAL A 352 -3.95 -9.31 -10.73
C VAL A 352 -2.62 -9.63 -10.04
N SER A 353 -1.95 -8.59 -9.56
CA SER A 353 -0.78 -8.69 -8.71
C SER A 353 -1.24 -8.66 -7.27
N SER A 354 -1.38 -9.83 -6.67
CA SER A 354 -1.38 -9.95 -5.21
C SER A 354 0.01 -9.54 -4.72
N ASP A 355 0.17 -8.28 -4.32
CA ASP A 355 1.42 -7.80 -3.71
C ASP A 355 1.61 -8.36 -2.27
N GLU A 356 0.65 -9.16 -1.78
CA GLU A 356 0.85 -10.17 -0.73
C GLU A 356 1.44 -11.46 -1.34
N TYR A 357 2.62 -11.84 -0.86
CA TYR A 357 3.33 -13.07 -1.25
C TYR A 357 2.45 -14.31 -1.00
N GLN A 358 2.08 -15.01 -2.08
CA GLN A 358 1.33 -16.27 -2.00
C GLN A 358 2.32 -17.43 -1.79
N PRO A 359 2.17 -18.25 -0.72
CA PRO A 359 3.06 -19.36 -0.45
C PRO A 359 3.07 -20.39 -1.60
N VAL A 360 4.25 -20.68 -2.12
CA VAL A 360 4.46 -21.74 -3.12
C VAL A 360 4.61 -23.10 -2.43
N LYS A 361 4.70 -24.17 -3.22
CA LYS A 361 4.78 -25.55 -2.71
C LYS A 361 5.96 -25.75 -1.75
N GLU A 362 7.08 -25.09 -2.02
CA GLU A 362 8.32 -25.16 -1.25
C GLU A 362 8.17 -24.50 0.15
N ASP A 363 7.35 -23.45 0.26
CA ASP A 363 6.99 -22.83 1.55
C ASP A 363 6.10 -23.74 2.39
N LEU A 364 5.16 -24.43 1.74
CA LEU A 364 4.28 -25.40 2.38
C LEU A 364 5.09 -26.63 2.86
N GLU A 365 6.13 -27.04 2.13
CA GLU A 365 7.06 -28.08 2.57
C GLU A 365 7.91 -27.66 3.78
N PHE A 366 8.33 -26.38 3.87
CA PHE A 366 8.96 -25.85 5.08
C PHE A 366 8.00 -25.78 6.28
N ALA A 367 6.76 -25.36 6.05
CA ALA A 367 5.73 -25.30 7.10
C ALA A 367 5.35 -26.70 7.61
N ASP A 368 5.19 -27.69 6.73
CA ASP A 368 5.00 -29.08 7.12
C ASP A 368 6.21 -29.61 7.89
N ALA A 369 7.44 -29.40 7.41
CA ALA A 369 8.66 -29.85 8.10
C ALA A 369 8.74 -29.35 9.56
N LEU A 370 8.38 -28.08 9.81
CA LEU A 370 8.24 -27.56 11.17
C LEU A 370 7.16 -28.28 11.98
N LEU A 371 6.01 -28.62 11.39
CA LEU A 371 4.90 -29.30 12.04
C LEU A 371 5.15 -30.80 12.29
N THR A 372 5.76 -31.51 11.35
CA THR A 372 5.87 -32.99 11.34
C THR A 372 7.19 -33.52 11.87
N ILE A 373 8.33 -32.90 11.54
CA ILE A 373 9.66 -33.43 11.93
C ILE A 373 10.01 -33.07 13.40
N LEU A 374 9.61 -31.89 13.88
CA LEU A 374 9.89 -31.46 15.25
C LEU A 374 8.96 -32.15 16.27
N GLU A 375 9.30 -33.38 16.67
CA GLU A 375 8.64 -34.04 17.79
C GLU A 375 8.87 -33.29 19.12
N CYS A 376 7.78 -32.84 19.75
CA CYS A 376 7.74 -32.35 21.12
C CYS A 376 6.78 -33.25 21.90
N ASP A 377 7.08 -33.62 23.16
CA ASP A 377 6.08 -34.31 23.97
C ASP A 377 4.85 -33.41 24.23
N ALA A 378 3.68 -34.01 24.46
CA ALA A 378 2.41 -33.30 24.65
C ALA A 378 2.32 -32.44 25.93
N THR A 379 3.38 -32.41 26.74
CA THR A 379 3.57 -31.52 27.89
C THR A 379 4.70 -30.51 27.69
N GLY A 380 5.44 -30.61 26.58
CA GLY A 380 6.67 -29.91 26.28
C GLY A 380 7.75 -30.07 27.35
N ASN A 381 7.88 -31.25 27.99
CA ASN A 381 8.92 -31.46 29.00
C ASN A 381 10.25 -31.92 28.37
N THR A 382 10.20 -32.70 27.29
CA THR A 382 11.30 -32.89 26.35
C THR A 382 11.38 -31.73 25.36
N ALA A 383 12.60 -31.30 25.07
CA ALA A 383 12.88 -30.34 24.01
C ALA A 383 13.05 -31.09 22.67
N PRO A 384 12.62 -30.51 21.54
CA PRO A 384 12.76 -31.15 20.23
C PRO A 384 14.25 -31.32 19.86
N SER A 385 14.53 -32.28 18.98
CA SER A 385 15.89 -32.54 18.50
C SER A 385 16.55 -31.28 17.91
N LYS A 386 17.78 -31.00 18.35
CA LYS A 386 18.57 -29.87 17.82
C LYS A 386 19.10 -30.14 16.42
N ASP A 387 19.40 -31.39 16.11
CA ASP A 387 19.91 -31.79 14.80
C ASP A 387 18.79 -31.67 13.75
N ASP A 388 17.55 -31.99 14.13
CA ASP A 388 16.37 -31.77 13.28
C ASP A 388 15.98 -30.27 13.18
N TRP A 389 16.10 -29.48 14.26
CA TRP A 389 15.92 -28.02 14.18
C TRP A 389 16.88 -27.36 13.19
N ASN A 390 18.16 -27.73 13.26
CA ASN A 390 19.17 -27.23 12.33
C ASN A 390 18.99 -27.81 10.93
N GLY A 391 18.61 -29.10 10.82
CA GLY A 391 18.33 -29.77 9.56
C GLY A 391 17.16 -29.13 8.81
N ILE A 392 16.11 -28.70 9.50
CA ILE A 392 14.99 -27.96 8.91
C ILE A 392 15.46 -26.62 8.35
N ALA A 393 16.28 -25.89 9.12
CA ALA A 393 16.86 -24.62 8.67
C ALA A 393 17.64 -24.80 7.35
N THR A 394 18.60 -25.74 7.30
CA THR A 394 19.48 -25.91 6.14
C THR A 394 18.81 -26.58 4.93
N THR A 395 17.77 -27.39 5.16
CA THR A 395 17.14 -28.21 4.10
C THR A 395 15.92 -27.53 3.50
N TYR A 396 15.15 -26.78 4.29
CA TYR A 396 13.88 -26.21 3.87
C TYR A 396 13.83 -24.68 3.95
N PHE A 397 14.48 -24.03 4.93
CA PHE A 397 14.43 -22.57 5.07
C PHE A 397 15.51 -21.82 4.26
N ASP A 398 16.77 -22.26 4.36
CA ASP A 398 17.90 -21.65 3.67
C ASP A 398 17.72 -21.60 2.13
N PRO A 399 17.07 -22.59 1.46
CA PRO A 399 16.78 -22.51 0.02
C PRO A 399 15.68 -21.52 -0.40
N LEU A 400 14.82 -21.04 0.52
CA LEU A 400 13.67 -20.19 0.16
C LEU A 400 14.08 -18.84 -0.43
N SER A 401 13.16 -18.19 -1.15
CA SER A 401 13.39 -16.85 -1.71
C SER A 401 13.49 -15.76 -0.62
N THR A 402 13.92 -14.56 -0.99
CA THR A 402 14.01 -13.42 -0.06
C THR A 402 12.62 -13.02 0.44
N GLU A 403 11.65 -13.11 -0.46
CA GLU A 403 10.24 -12.76 -0.31
C GLU A 403 9.56 -13.75 0.64
N ALA A 404 9.77 -15.06 0.44
CA ALA A 404 9.34 -16.13 1.34
C ALA A 404 9.88 -15.92 2.77
N LYS A 405 11.17 -15.64 2.92
CA LYS A 405 11.82 -15.42 4.23
C LYS A 405 11.24 -14.20 4.95
N GLU A 406 11.01 -13.11 4.22
CA GLU A 406 10.35 -11.91 4.75
C GLU A 406 8.84 -12.09 4.98
N TYR A 407 8.19 -13.07 4.34
CA TYR A 407 6.81 -13.49 4.63
C TYR A 407 6.74 -14.32 5.92
N PHE A 408 7.51 -15.41 6.05
CA PHE A 408 7.56 -16.24 7.27
C PHE A 408 7.97 -15.44 8.52
N LYS A 409 8.81 -14.42 8.35
CA LYS A 409 9.20 -13.50 9.43
C LYS A 409 8.07 -12.56 9.89
N LYS A 410 7.04 -12.33 9.06
CA LYS A 410 5.86 -11.48 9.38
C LYS A 410 4.58 -12.28 9.64
N ALA A 411 4.50 -13.52 9.18
CA ALA A 411 3.33 -14.39 9.30
C ALA A 411 2.85 -14.52 10.76
N ALA A 412 1.54 -14.55 10.96
CA ALA A 412 0.96 -14.63 12.29
C ALA A 412 1.30 -15.96 12.98
N ALA A 413 1.47 -15.93 14.30
CA ALA A 413 1.62 -17.13 15.13
C ALA A 413 0.27 -17.51 15.72
N ASN A 414 -0.45 -18.43 15.08
CA ASN A 414 -1.82 -18.78 15.43
C ASN A 414 -2.04 -20.31 15.40
N LEU A 415 -2.35 -20.88 16.57
CA LEU A 415 -2.59 -22.32 16.76
C LEU A 415 -3.87 -22.82 16.07
N GLU A 416 -4.82 -21.93 15.80
CA GLU A 416 -6.11 -22.23 15.13
C GLU A 416 -6.14 -21.75 13.66
N GLY A 417 -5.02 -21.22 13.15
CA GLY A 417 -4.90 -20.64 11.80
C GLY A 417 -4.57 -21.66 10.69
N SER A 418 -4.08 -21.14 9.56
CA SER A 418 -3.45 -21.92 8.49
C SER A 418 -2.24 -22.72 8.98
N ASP A 419 -1.79 -23.73 8.24
CA ASP A 419 -0.67 -24.58 8.68
C ASP A 419 0.66 -23.81 8.75
N ILE A 420 0.82 -22.75 7.95
CA ILE A 420 1.91 -21.77 8.10
C ILE A 420 1.82 -21.04 9.46
N GLU A 421 0.66 -20.54 9.86
CA GLU A 421 0.50 -19.87 11.15
C GLU A 421 0.70 -20.82 12.34
N LYS A 422 0.29 -22.09 12.20
CA LYS A 422 0.57 -23.15 13.19
C LYS A 422 2.07 -23.44 13.27
N ALA A 423 2.76 -23.51 12.13
CA ALA A 423 4.20 -23.71 12.06
C ALA A 423 4.96 -22.55 12.73
N MET A 424 4.53 -21.30 12.50
CA MET A 424 5.10 -20.13 13.17
C MET A 424 4.81 -20.12 14.68
N ALA A 425 3.61 -20.50 15.12
CA ALA A 425 3.32 -20.65 16.54
C ALA A 425 4.19 -21.72 17.23
N LYS A 426 4.49 -22.82 16.53
CA LYS A 426 5.38 -23.89 17.02
C LYS A 426 6.85 -23.45 17.04
N TYR A 427 7.31 -22.73 16.01
CA TYR A 427 8.64 -22.14 15.93
C TYR A 427 8.88 -21.12 17.06
N ASP A 428 7.96 -20.17 17.23
CA ASP A 428 8.04 -19.14 18.28
C ASP A 428 8.02 -19.76 19.68
N TYR A 429 7.18 -20.79 19.91
CA TYR A 429 7.15 -21.52 21.18
C TYR A 429 8.51 -22.16 21.53
N ILE A 430 9.21 -22.76 20.57
CA ILE A 430 10.49 -23.43 20.80
C ILE A 430 11.57 -22.43 21.20
N ILE A 431 11.68 -21.30 20.50
CA ILE A 431 12.64 -20.23 20.83
C ILE A 431 12.28 -19.60 22.18
N ALA A 432 11.00 -19.25 22.41
CA ALA A 432 10.54 -18.65 23.65
C ALA A 432 10.81 -19.53 24.87
N LYS A 433 10.64 -20.86 24.74
CA LYS A 433 10.74 -21.81 25.85
C LYS A 433 12.16 -22.29 26.15
N TYR A 434 12.95 -22.58 25.11
CA TYR A 434 14.27 -23.19 25.27
C TYR A 434 15.43 -22.20 25.04
N GLY A 435 15.16 -21.06 24.41
CA GLY A 435 16.09 -19.95 24.19
C GLY A 435 17.01 -20.12 22.99
N THR A 436 17.44 -18.98 22.45
CA THR A 436 18.39 -18.87 21.33
C THR A 436 19.76 -19.49 21.63
N ASP A 437 20.12 -19.66 22.90
CA ASP A 437 21.30 -20.43 23.34
C ASP A 437 21.25 -21.92 22.90
N ASN A 438 20.05 -22.42 22.60
CA ASN A 438 19.79 -23.82 22.28
C ASN A 438 19.22 -24.05 20.88
N TYR A 439 18.42 -23.09 20.37
CA TYR A 439 17.70 -23.17 19.10
C TYR A 439 17.84 -21.82 18.39
N THR A 440 18.66 -21.77 17.33
CA THR A 440 18.93 -20.54 16.57
C THR A 440 17.65 -19.96 15.98
N ASP A 441 17.42 -18.65 16.14
CA ASP A 441 16.34 -17.92 15.44
C ASP A 441 16.78 -17.63 13.99
N TYR A 442 16.66 -18.62 13.12
CA TYR A 442 17.08 -18.52 11.72
C TYR A 442 16.09 -17.73 10.84
N ILE A 443 14.80 -17.70 11.19
CA ILE A 443 13.80 -16.83 10.54
C ILE A 443 14.00 -15.36 10.96
N GLY A 444 14.58 -15.11 12.14
CA GLY A 444 14.80 -13.76 12.67
C GLY A 444 13.51 -13.08 13.14
N ARG A 445 12.63 -13.84 13.81
CA ARG A 445 11.34 -13.37 14.34
C ARG A 445 11.46 -12.60 15.66
N GLY A 446 12.62 -12.67 16.33
CA GLY A 446 12.94 -11.80 17.47
C GLY A 446 12.23 -12.18 18.78
N VAL A 447 11.93 -13.46 18.97
CA VAL A 447 11.06 -13.95 20.05
C VAL A 447 11.75 -13.90 21.42
N GLU A 448 11.08 -13.26 22.40
CA GLU A 448 11.60 -13.15 23.77
C GLU A 448 11.50 -14.47 24.57
N LYS A 449 12.52 -14.72 25.41
CA LYS A 449 12.64 -15.94 26.23
C LYS A 449 11.74 -15.88 27.48
N ILE A 450 10.80 -16.80 27.60
CA ILE A 450 9.84 -16.87 28.72
C ILE A 450 10.55 -17.40 29.99
N ALA A 451 10.50 -16.62 31.06
CA ALA A 451 11.00 -17.04 32.37
C ALA A 451 10.13 -18.15 32.98
N GLN A 452 10.74 -19.31 33.27
CA GLN A 452 10.04 -20.52 33.73
C GLN A 452 9.31 -20.32 35.09
N SER A 453 7.99 -20.05 35.06
CA SER A 453 7.17 -20.07 36.28
C SER A 453 5.66 -20.26 36.08
N ARG A 454 5.24 -21.37 35.42
CA ARG A 454 4.03 -22.14 35.75
C ARG A 454 3.95 -23.45 34.97
N SER A 455 3.73 -24.55 35.68
CA SER A 455 3.23 -25.80 35.10
C SER A 455 1.71 -25.75 35.01
N LEU A 456 1.15 -26.21 33.89
CA LEU A 456 -0.27 -26.48 33.71
C LEU A 456 -0.43 -27.85 33.04
N VAL A 457 -1.48 -28.58 33.42
CA VAL A 457 -1.64 -30.02 33.13
C VAL A 457 -2.61 -30.23 31.97
N ALA A 458 -2.32 -31.21 31.13
CA ALA A 458 -3.07 -31.56 29.92
C ALA A 458 -4.41 -32.28 30.21
N SER A 459 -5.23 -32.41 29.16
CA SER A 459 -6.39 -33.30 29.11
C SER A 459 -6.44 -33.98 27.73
N GLU A 460 -6.32 -35.30 27.69
CA GLU A 460 -6.39 -36.06 26.44
C GLU A 460 -7.82 -36.14 25.89
N LYS A 461 -7.98 -36.09 24.57
CA LYS A 461 -8.22 -37.32 23.80
C LYS A 461 -8.06 -37.17 22.28
N ASP A 462 -7.73 -38.32 21.67
CA ASP A 462 -7.88 -38.69 20.27
C ASP A 462 -7.09 -37.86 19.23
N ASN A 463 -5.78 -38.14 19.18
CA ASN A 463 -4.84 -38.09 18.03
C ASN A 463 -4.67 -36.80 17.20
N ASN A 464 -3.39 -36.40 17.00
CA ASN A 464 -2.93 -35.27 16.16
C ASN A 464 -3.44 -33.85 16.55
N ILE A 465 -3.80 -33.62 17.81
CA ILE A 465 -4.19 -32.29 18.30
C ILE A 465 -3.06 -31.66 19.12
N LEU A 466 -2.57 -30.51 18.64
CA LEU A 466 -1.50 -29.70 19.23
C LEU A 466 -1.97 -29.02 20.52
N ALA A 467 -1.85 -29.70 21.67
CA ALA A 467 -2.35 -29.26 22.97
C ALA A 467 -1.52 -28.13 23.64
N ILE A 468 -1.21 -27.05 22.92
CA ILE A 468 -0.52 -25.87 23.46
C ILE A 468 -1.53 -24.98 24.19
N VAL A 469 -1.46 -24.99 25.53
CA VAL A 469 -2.29 -24.15 26.39
C VAL A 469 -1.99 -22.67 26.17
N SER A 470 -3.05 -21.88 25.94
CA SER A 470 -2.98 -20.44 25.63
C SER A 470 -2.11 -19.64 26.60
N ILE A 471 -1.09 -18.97 26.06
CA ILE A 471 -0.32 -17.90 26.72
C ILE A 471 -0.27 -16.71 25.75
N CYS A 472 -1.15 -15.73 25.96
CA CYS A 472 -1.14 -14.49 25.19
C CYS A 472 0.10 -13.65 25.55
N VAL A 473 1.14 -13.69 24.71
CA VAL A 473 2.26 -12.74 24.79
C VAL A 473 1.77 -11.39 24.24
N PHE A 474 1.72 -10.37 25.09
CA PHE A 474 1.20 -9.05 24.75
C PHE A 474 2.19 -8.25 23.88
N ALA A 475 2.12 -8.42 22.56
CA ALA A 475 2.73 -7.52 21.60
C ALA A 475 1.82 -6.30 21.34
N GLY A 476 1.95 -5.26 22.18
CA GLY A 476 1.70 -3.88 21.76
C GLY A 476 0.26 -3.40 21.48
N THR A 477 -0.82 -4.05 21.95
CA THR A 477 -2.20 -3.52 21.79
C THR A 477 -3.03 -3.48 23.07
N VAL A 478 -3.56 -2.29 23.41
CA VAL A 478 -4.58 -1.97 24.44
C VAL A 478 -5.22 -0.63 23.98
N ILE A 479 -6.51 -0.28 24.07
CA ILE A 479 -7.61 -0.53 25.03
C ILE A 479 -8.96 -0.47 24.26
N THR A 480 -10.07 -1.17 24.57
CA THR A 480 -10.38 -2.52 25.08
C THR A 480 -11.90 -2.76 24.86
N ALA A 481 -12.32 -3.84 24.21
CA ALA A 481 -13.71 -4.34 24.25
C ALA A 481 -13.72 -5.86 24.00
N GLY A 482 -14.50 -6.69 24.72
CA GLY A 482 -15.43 -6.36 25.80
C GLY A 482 -16.25 -7.58 26.23
N LEU A 483 -15.59 -8.70 26.51
CA LEU A 483 -16.23 -10.02 26.60
C LEU A 483 -16.20 -10.55 28.05
N PHE A 484 -17.35 -10.61 28.71
CA PHE A 484 -17.53 -11.43 29.92
C PHE A 484 -18.91 -12.09 29.97
N PHE A 485 -18.91 -13.38 30.30
CA PHE A 485 -20.07 -14.26 30.15
C PHE A 485 -21.09 -14.15 31.29
N ALA A 486 -22.32 -14.55 31.01
CA ALA A 486 -23.40 -14.55 32.01
C ALA A 486 -23.28 -15.69 33.03
N LEU A 487 -23.58 -15.39 34.31
CA LEU A 487 -23.97 -16.38 35.31
C LEU A 487 -25.35 -16.05 35.89
N LYS A 488 -26.22 -17.07 35.96
CA LYS A 488 -27.66 -16.90 36.18
C LYS A 488 -28.22 -17.95 37.14
N LYS A 489 -28.49 -17.58 38.41
CA LYS A 489 -29.70 -17.97 39.20
C LYS A 489 -29.66 -17.59 40.70
N LYS A 490 -30.81 -17.05 41.15
CA LYS A 490 -31.51 -17.29 42.44
C LYS A 490 -30.74 -17.15 43.78
N LYS A 491 -31.23 -16.24 44.63
CA LYS A 491 -32.31 -16.51 45.62
C LYS A 491 -32.79 -15.20 46.28
N ALA A 492 -33.91 -15.29 47.01
CA ALA A 492 -34.74 -14.21 47.54
C ALA A 492 -35.44 -13.42 46.42
#